data_AF-D6PBJ5-F1
#
_entry.id   AF-D6PBJ5-F1
#
_cell.length_a   1.000
_cell.length_b   1.000
_cell.length_c   1.000
_cell.angle_alpha   90.00
_cell.angle_beta   90.00
_cell.angle_gamma   90.00
#
_symmetry.space_group_name_H-M   'P 1'
#
loop_
_entity.id
_entity.type
_entity.pdbx_description
1 polymer ?
#
loop_
_entity_poly.entity_id
_entity_poly.type
_entity_poly.pdbx_seq_one_letter_code
_entity_poly.pdbx_strand_id
1 'polypeptide(L)'
;MDLGIGRLLQVGIRAYSKQEAELIESDERITTFFAKDTQSTLHGAKHWSQWLETLSGVSGPVHLTIDIDGLDGSLVPATGTPVPGGLTYWQVFETIQALFDAPNAVVISADINEIVPQEGTPLTEFSAAMIATKTIGAHLLARREGRWTATKKLDSDNLDTQTSTFFSELLADKME
;
A
#
# COMPACT_ATOMS: atom_id res chain seq x y z
N MET A 1 -8.80 9.57 -8.98
CA MET A 1 -8.55 8.11 -9.01
C MET A 1 -9.51 7.48 -10.01
N ASP A 2 -9.23 7.66 -11.31
CA ASP A 2 -10.26 7.58 -12.35
C ASP A 2 -10.19 6.26 -13.13
N LEU A 3 -9.42 5.30 -12.62
CA LEU A 3 -9.23 3.95 -13.17
C LEU A 3 -10.05 2.88 -12.41
N GLY A 4 -11.04 3.28 -11.62
CA GLY A 4 -11.89 2.38 -10.82
C GLY A 4 -11.31 2.00 -9.44
N ILE A 5 -10.29 2.71 -8.96
CA ILE A 5 -9.78 2.54 -7.59
C ILE A 5 -10.76 3.23 -6.63
N GLY A 6 -11.47 2.44 -5.83
CA GLY A 6 -12.48 2.96 -4.90
C GLY A 6 -11.87 3.75 -3.74
N ARG A 7 -10.75 3.28 -3.18
CA ARG A 7 -10.03 3.91 -2.06
C ARG A 7 -8.53 3.61 -2.11
N LEU A 8 -7.71 4.54 -1.62
CA LEU A 8 -6.28 4.40 -1.42
C LEU A 8 -5.98 4.51 0.08
N LEU A 9 -5.41 3.45 0.65
CA LEU A 9 -4.93 3.43 2.03
C LEU A 9 -3.40 3.34 1.99
N GLN A 10 -2.73 4.31 2.59
CA GLN A 10 -1.27 4.38 2.59
C GLN A 10 -0.71 4.71 3.97
N VAL A 11 0.44 4.14 4.28
CA VAL A 11 1.12 4.29 5.57
C VAL A 11 2.63 4.44 5.36
N GLY A 12 3.30 5.23 6.20
CA GLY A 12 4.75 5.45 6.10
C GLY A 12 5.17 6.62 5.21
N ILE A 13 4.19 7.38 4.68
CA ILE A 13 4.43 8.57 3.85
C ILE A 13 5.20 9.63 4.63
N ARG A 14 6.30 10.11 4.05
CA ARG A 14 7.21 11.09 4.67
C ARG A 14 8.04 11.94 3.69
N ALA A 15 7.95 11.64 2.40
CA ALA A 15 8.49 12.46 1.32
C ALA A 15 7.43 12.54 0.23
N TYR A 16 6.94 13.75 -0.05
CA TYR A 16 5.89 14.01 -1.03
C TYR A 16 5.95 15.47 -1.48
N SER A 17 5.52 15.72 -2.70
CA SER A 17 5.39 17.03 -3.31
C SER A 17 4.21 17.81 -2.75
N LYS A 18 4.16 19.11 -3.05
CA LYS A 18 3.03 19.96 -2.69
C LYS A 18 1.73 19.48 -3.32
N GLN A 19 1.79 19.03 -4.59
CA GLN A 19 0.63 18.54 -5.33
C GLN A 19 0.07 17.27 -4.70
N GLU A 20 0.92 16.35 -4.25
CA GLU A 20 0.48 15.14 -3.53
C GLU A 20 -0.15 15.47 -2.19
N ALA A 21 0.38 16.47 -1.47
CA ALA A 21 -0.21 16.96 -0.23
C ALA A 21 -1.63 17.50 -0.46
N GLU A 22 -1.79 18.37 -1.46
CA GLU A 22 -3.08 18.95 -1.84
C GLU A 22 -4.08 17.85 -2.26
N LEU A 23 -3.62 16.81 -2.96
CA LEU A 23 -4.47 15.68 -3.34
C LEU A 23 -4.89 14.84 -2.14
N ILE A 24 -3.97 14.55 -1.21
CA ILE A 24 -4.28 13.85 0.05
C ILE A 24 -5.32 14.62 0.87
N GLU A 25 -5.24 15.94 0.89
CA GLU A 25 -6.17 16.79 1.66
C GLU A 25 -7.55 16.94 1.00
N SER A 26 -7.61 16.88 -0.34
CA SER A 26 -8.83 17.18 -1.09
C SER A 26 -9.64 15.95 -1.53
N ASP A 27 -9.03 14.77 -1.64
CA ASP A 27 -9.71 13.53 -2.07
C ASP A 27 -10.02 12.61 -0.88
N GLU A 28 -11.29 12.54 -0.46
CA GLU A 28 -11.75 11.72 0.67
C GLU A 28 -11.49 10.21 0.51
N ARG A 29 -11.19 9.75 -0.71
CA ARG A 29 -10.85 8.35 -0.98
C ARG A 29 -9.43 8.00 -0.57
N ILE A 30 -8.59 9.00 -0.26
CA ILE A 30 -7.20 8.82 0.16
C ILE A 30 -7.12 8.92 1.67
N THR A 31 -6.71 7.84 2.32
CA THR A 31 -6.40 7.82 3.76
C THR A 31 -4.91 7.62 3.95
N THR A 32 -4.26 8.56 4.61
CA THR A 32 -2.80 8.57 4.79
C THR A 32 -2.44 8.53 6.27
N PHE A 33 -1.67 7.51 6.66
CA PHE A 33 -1.02 7.43 7.96
C PHE A 33 0.45 7.85 7.80
N PHE A 34 0.73 9.13 8.08
CA PHE A 34 2.09 9.67 7.91
C PHE A 34 3.07 9.05 8.89
N ALA A 35 4.32 8.85 8.42
CA ALA A 35 5.37 8.26 9.25
C ALA A 35 5.66 9.10 10.50
N LYS A 36 5.56 10.43 10.42
CA LYS A 36 5.73 11.33 11.59
C LYS A 36 4.77 10.97 12.74
N ASP A 37 3.58 10.48 12.43
CA ASP A 37 2.53 10.17 13.39
C ASP A 37 2.70 8.74 13.89
N THR A 38 2.91 7.77 12.99
CA THR A 38 3.09 6.35 13.35
C THR A 38 4.41 6.07 14.05
N GLN A 39 5.46 6.85 13.78
CA GLN A 39 6.78 6.73 14.42
C GLN A 39 6.95 7.67 15.63
N SER A 40 5.91 8.43 16.00
CA SER A 40 5.95 9.30 17.18
C SER A 40 6.22 8.50 18.46
N THR A 41 7.16 8.96 19.29
CA THR A 41 7.47 8.33 20.59
C THR A 41 6.36 8.49 21.61
N LEU A 42 5.47 9.49 21.43
CA LEU A 42 4.38 9.79 22.35
C LEU A 42 3.07 9.11 21.92
N HIS A 43 2.82 9.03 20.61
CA HIS A 43 1.50 8.67 20.07
C HIS A 43 1.57 7.59 18.97
N GLY A 44 2.77 7.14 18.59
CA GLY A 44 2.97 6.22 17.46
C GLY A 44 2.22 4.90 17.62
N ALA A 45 2.26 4.31 18.81
CA ALA A 45 1.52 3.08 19.11
C ALA A 45 0.01 3.23 18.88
N LYS A 46 -0.57 4.39 19.20
CA LYS A 46 -1.99 4.67 18.96
C LYS A 46 -2.29 4.75 17.46
N HIS A 47 -1.51 5.54 16.72
CA HIS A 47 -1.68 5.67 15.27
C HIS A 47 -1.44 4.35 14.54
N TRP A 48 -0.51 3.54 15.02
CA TRP A 48 -0.24 2.21 14.50
C TRP A 48 -1.43 1.26 14.71
N SER A 49 -2.00 1.22 15.91
CA SER A 49 -3.21 0.43 16.16
C SER A 49 -4.39 0.86 15.27
N GLN A 50 -4.55 2.17 15.05
CA GLN A 50 -5.58 2.70 14.15
C GLN A 50 -5.37 2.27 12.70
N TRP A 51 -4.11 2.19 12.24
CA TRP A 51 -3.78 1.66 10.91
C TRP A 51 -4.22 0.19 10.78
N LEU A 52 -3.85 -0.66 11.74
CA LEU A 52 -4.22 -2.08 11.72
C LEU A 52 -5.75 -2.28 11.81
N GLU A 53 -6.44 -1.47 12.62
CA GLU A 53 -7.91 -1.44 12.69
C GLU A 53 -8.53 -1.05 11.35
N THR A 54 -7.97 -0.03 10.68
CA THR A 54 -8.41 0.39 9.35
C THR A 54 -8.32 -0.75 8.33
N LEU A 55 -7.21 -1.51 8.35
CA LEU A 55 -7.04 -2.67 7.46
C LEU A 55 -8.09 -3.76 7.70
N SER A 56 -8.48 -4.00 8.96
CA SER A 56 -9.48 -5.01 9.31
C SER A 56 -10.87 -4.70 8.71
N GLY A 57 -11.16 -3.43 8.43
CA GLY A 57 -12.39 -2.97 7.80
C GLY A 57 -12.36 -2.97 6.26
N VAL A 58 -11.23 -3.33 5.64
CA VAL A 58 -11.12 -3.38 4.18
C VAL A 58 -12.03 -4.47 3.61
N SER A 59 -12.67 -4.16 2.48
CA SER A 59 -13.57 -5.07 1.78
C SER A 59 -13.39 -5.00 0.27
N GLY A 60 -13.63 -6.12 -0.41
CA GLY A 60 -13.54 -6.23 -1.86
C GLY A 60 -12.13 -6.60 -2.36
N PRO A 61 -11.91 -6.52 -3.68
CA PRO A 61 -10.62 -6.82 -4.27
C PRO A 61 -9.57 -5.79 -3.85
N VAL A 62 -8.40 -6.27 -3.42
CA VAL A 62 -7.28 -5.45 -2.95
C VAL A 62 -6.03 -5.74 -3.77
N HIS A 63 -5.39 -4.66 -4.20
CA HIS A 63 -4.01 -4.70 -4.68
C HIS A 63 -3.09 -4.18 -3.56
N LEU A 64 -2.12 -4.99 -3.13
CA LEU A 64 -1.14 -4.63 -2.12
C LEU A 64 0.18 -4.23 -2.79
N THR A 65 0.57 -2.96 -2.72
CA THR A 65 1.90 -2.53 -3.18
C THR A 65 2.77 -2.19 -1.98
N ILE A 66 4.01 -2.65 -1.98
CA ILE A 66 5.03 -2.33 -0.99
C ILE A 66 6.24 -1.76 -1.73
N ASP A 67 6.38 -0.45 -1.65
CA ASP A 67 7.64 0.21 -1.96
C ASP A 67 8.64 -0.09 -0.86
N ILE A 68 9.79 -0.68 -1.24
CA ILE A 68 10.80 -1.06 -0.26
C ILE A 68 11.34 0.17 0.47
N ASP A 69 11.33 1.36 -0.17
CA ASP A 69 11.78 2.60 0.46
C ASP A 69 10.78 3.19 1.47
N GLY A 70 9.57 2.61 1.55
CA GLY A 70 8.63 2.84 2.63
C GLY A 70 9.18 2.43 4.00
N LEU A 71 10.09 1.45 4.05
CA LEU A 71 10.81 1.06 5.25
C LEU A 71 11.87 2.11 5.64
N ASP A 72 12.31 2.09 6.89
CA ASP A 72 13.40 2.95 7.34
C ASP A 72 14.68 2.70 6.53
N GLY A 73 15.32 3.77 6.04
CA GLY A 73 16.50 3.68 5.20
C GLY A 73 17.69 2.91 5.81
N SER A 74 17.74 2.73 7.13
CA SER A 74 18.73 1.85 7.77
C SER A 74 18.53 0.36 7.47
N LEU A 75 17.30 -0.05 7.14
CA LEU A 75 16.94 -1.43 6.79
C LEU A 75 17.04 -1.71 5.30
N VAL A 76 16.84 -0.68 4.48
CA VAL A 76 16.69 -0.78 3.01
C VAL A 76 17.55 0.27 2.28
N PRO A 77 18.89 0.27 2.48
CA PRO A 77 19.75 1.32 1.92
C PRO A 77 19.87 1.30 0.38
N ALA A 78 19.45 0.22 -0.29
CA ALA A 78 19.57 0.07 -1.75
C ALA A 78 18.24 0.19 -2.48
N THR A 79 17.81 1.43 -2.64
CA THR A 79 16.63 1.88 -3.37
C THR A 79 16.95 3.24 -4.01
N GLY A 80 16.10 3.72 -4.92
CA GLY A 80 16.25 5.04 -5.54
C GLY A 80 16.23 6.20 -4.53
N THR A 81 15.45 6.08 -3.44
CA THR A 81 15.23 7.20 -2.50
C THR A 81 15.17 6.73 -1.03
N PRO A 82 16.30 6.31 -0.41
CA PRO A 82 16.28 5.92 1.00
C PRO A 82 16.02 7.14 1.91
N VAL A 83 14.95 7.10 2.72
CA VAL A 83 14.58 8.17 3.65
C VAL A 83 14.49 7.66 5.09
N PRO A 84 15.12 8.34 6.09
CA PRO A 84 15.03 7.95 7.50
C PRO A 84 13.63 8.16 8.09
N GLY A 85 13.35 7.51 9.22
CA GLY A 85 12.08 7.60 9.94
C GLY A 85 10.94 6.80 9.28
N GLY A 86 11.30 5.72 8.58
CA GLY A 86 10.36 4.87 7.86
C GLY A 86 9.74 3.77 8.73
N LEU A 87 9.03 2.85 8.07
CA LEU A 87 8.47 1.68 8.74
C LEU A 87 9.57 0.71 9.17
N THR A 88 9.38 0.08 10.31
CA THR A 88 10.17 -1.10 10.66
C THR A 88 9.74 -2.30 9.82
N TYR A 89 10.62 -3.30 9.67
CA TYR A 89 10.26 -4.56 9.04
C TYR A 89 9.01 -5.20 9.66
N TRP A 90 8.88 -5.14 10.99
CA TRP A 90 7.74 -5.72 11.71
C TRP A 90 6.43 -4.98 11.46
N GLN A 91 6.47 -3.66 11.29
CA GLN A 91 5.28 -2.89 10.90
C GLN A 91 4.76 -3.30 9.52
N VAL A 92 5.65 -3.56 8.56
CA VAL A 92 5.26 -4.10 7.25
C VAL A 92 4.69 -5.51 7.39
N PHE A 93 5.32 -6.36 8.22
CA PHE A 93 4.84 -7.71 8.49
C PHE A 93 3.42 -7.73 9.09
N GLU A 94 3.16 -6.86 10.08
CA GLU A 94 1.86 -6.70 10.73
C GLU A 94 0.82 -6.13 9.77
N THR A 95 1.21 -5.20 8.89
CA THR A 95 0.35 -4.68 7.81
C THR A 95 -0.12 -5.80 6.89
N ILE A 96 0.80 -6.65 6.43
CA ILE A 96 0.46 -7.80 5.60
C ILE A 96 -0.48 -8.74 6.37
N GLN A 97 -0.15 -9.06 7.62
CA GLN A 97 -0.98 -9.96 8.42
C GLN A 97 -2.40 -9.41 8.59
N ALA A 98 -2.54 -8.16 9.03
CA ALA A 98 -3.84 -7.52 9.27
C ALA A 98 -4.68 -7.42 7.99
N LEU A 99 -4.06 -7.10 6.85
CA LEU A 99 -4.77 -7.06 5.57
C LEU A 99 -5.30 -8.45 5.17
N PHE A 100 -4.49 -9.49 5.26
CA PHE A 100 -4.93 -10.83 4.88
C PHE A 100 -5.92 -11.44 5.88
N ASP A 101 -5.90 -11.00 7.13
CA ASP A 101 -6.85 -11.41 8.19
C ASP A 101 -8.17 -10.64 8.13
N ALA A 102 -8.25 -9.56 7.35
CA ALA A 102 -9.50 -8.82 7.16
C ALA A 102 -10.54 -9.73 6.49
N PRO A 103 -11.72 -9.92 7.11
CA PRO A 103 -12.67 -10.96 6.72
C PRO A 103 -13.30 -10.76 5.34
N ASN A 104 -13.33 -9.51 4.87
CA ASN A 104 -14.00 -9.13 3.63
C ASN A 104 -13.01 -8.71 2.52
N ALA A 105 -11.71 -8.67 2.82
CA ALA A 105 -10.69 -8.31 1.85
C ALA A 105 -10.28 -9.52 1.01
N VAL A 106 -10.20 -9.32 -0.30
CA VAL A 106 -9.70 -10.33 -1.24
C VAL A 106 -8.46 -9.76 -1.92
N VAL A 107 -7.29 -10.08 -1.40
CA VAL A 107 -6.02 -9.66 -2.04
C VAL A 107 -5.87 -10.44 -3.35
N ILE A 108 -5.92 -9.73 -4.49
CA ILE A 108 -5.90 -10.31 -5.84
C ILE A 108 -4.54 -10.17 -6.54
N SER A 109 -3.72 -9.21 -6.09
CA SER A 109 -2.37 -8.98 -6.60
C SER A 109 -1.53 -8.27 -5.54
N ALA A 110 -0.22 -8.43 -5.65
CA ALA A 110 0.72 -7.72 -4.80
C ALA A 110 2.05 -7.45 -5.52
N ASP A 111 2.62 -6.26 -5.29
CA ASP A 111 3.90 -5.82 -5.83
C ASP A 111 4.86 -5.48 -4.69
N ILE A 112 6.12 -5.92 -4.81
CA ILE A 112 7.24 -5.55 -3.94
C ILE A 112 8.30 -4.97 -4.88
N ASN A 113 8.50 -3.65 -4.87
CA ASN A 113 9.23 -2.92 -5.90
C ASN A 113 10.32 -2.00 -5.33
N GLU A 114 10.97 -1.23 -6.21
CA GLU A 114 12.06 -0.28 -5.93
C GLU A 114 13.34 -0.87 -5.30
N ILE A 115 13.56 -2.17 -5.50
CA ILE A 115 14.81 -2.82 -5.09
C ILE A 115 15.91 -2.55 -6.13
N VAL A 116 17.02 -2.00 -5.67
CA VAL A 116 18.23 -1.81 -6.48
C VAL A 116 19.33 -2.74 -5.97
N PRO A 117 20.16 -3.35 -6.86
CA PRO A 117 21.28 -4.18 -6.42
C PRO A 117 22.26 -3.43 -5.51
N GLN A 118 22.67 -4.07 -4.42
CA GLN A 118 23.63 -3.52 -3.46
C GLN A 118 24.95 -4.28 -3.46
N GLU A 119 26.06 -3.54 -3.57
CA GLU A 119 27.38 -4.15 -3.43
C GLU A 119 27.74 -4.36 -1.94
N GLY A 120 28.35 -5.51 -1.63
CA GLY A 120 28.89 -5.81 -0.30
C GLY A 120 27.88 -6.29 0.74
N THR A 121 26.57 -6.19 0.50
CA THR A 121 25.53 -6.76 1.37
C THR A 121 24.22 -6.95 0.62
N PRO A 122 23.48 -8.06 0.82
CA PRO A 122 22.18 -8.30 0.19
C PRO A 122 21.02 -7.80 1.07
N LEU A 123 21.25 -6.84 1.98
CA LEU A 123 20.30 -6.51 3.04
C LEU A 123 18.93 -6.09 2.49
N THR A 124 18.92 -5.22 1.47
CA THR A 124 17.67 -4.73 0.88
C THR A 124 16.98 -5.83 0.07
N GLU A 125 17.73 -6.58 -0.74
CA GLU A 125 17.22 -7.69 -1.55
C GLU A 125 16.63 -8.80 -0.67
N PHE A 126 17.32 -9.14 0.42
CA PHE A 126 16.86 -10.17 1.35
C PHE A 126 15.64 -9.70 2.15
N SER A 127 15.60 -8.42 2.53
CA SER A 127 14.41 -7.83 3.17
C SER A 127 13.19 -7.88 2.25
N ALA A 128 13.35 -7.50 0.98
CA ALA A 128 12.30 -7.61 -0.03
C ALA A 128 11.86 -9.06 -0.26
N ALA A 129 12.81 -10.00 -0.35
CA ALA A 129 12.50 -11.43 -0.50
C ALA A 129 11.72 -12.00 0.70
N MET A 130 12.06 -11.56 1.92
CA MET A 130 11.33 -11.93 3.13
C MET A 130 9.90 -11.35 3.16
N ILE A 131 9.72 -10.09 2.74
CA ILE A 131 8.41 -9.46 2.60
C ILE A 131 7.56 -10.22 1.56
N ALA A 132 8.11 -10.53 0.39
CA ALA A 132 7.43 -11.31 -0.63
C ALA A 132 7.04 -12.71 -0.12
N THR A 133 7.95 -13.38 0.60
CA THR A 133 7.68 -14.68 1.23
C THR A 133 6.54 -14.60 2.24
N LYS A 134 6.52 -13.55 3.07
CA LYS A 134 5.43 -13.30 4.02
C LYS A 134 4.10 -13.09 3.30
N THR A 135 4.06 -12.28 2.24
CA THR A 135 2.85 -12.04 1.43
C THR A 135 2.31 -13.34 0.83
N ILE A 136 3.17 -14.17 0.23
CA ILE A 136 2.78 -15.48 -0.32
C ILE A 136 2.28 -16.39 0.80
N GLY A 137 2.97 -16.46 1.93
CA GLY A 137 2.57 -17.27 3.08
C GLY A 137 1.20 -16.87 3.64
N ALA A 138 0.94 -15.57 3.77
CA ALA A 138 -0.35 -15.03 4.20
C ALA A 138 -1.47 -15.38 3.21
N HIS A 139 -1.21 -15.27 1.91
CA HIS A 139 -2.16 -15.67 0.87
C HIS A 139 -2.50 -17.16 0.93
N LEU A 140 -1.51 -18.04 1.03
CA LEU A 140 -1.72 -19.49 1.15
C LEU A 140 -2.52 -19.85 2.40
N LEU A 141 -2.22 -19.19 3.53
CA LEU A 141 -2.95 -19.37 4.78
C LEU A 141 -4.41 -18.95 4.65
N ALA A 142 -4.67 -17.75 4.10
CA ALA A 142 -6.02 -17.24 3.88
C ALA A 142 -6.84 -18.17 2.97
N ARG A 143 -6.22 -18.78 1.94
CA ARG A 143 -6.88 -19.79 1.09
C ARG A 143 -7.18 -21.07 1.84
N ARG A 144 -6.22 -21.58 2.61
CA ARG A 144 -6.38 -22.81 3.40
C ARG A 144 -7.52 -22.68 4.43
N GLU A 145 -7.69 -21.50 5.00
CA GLU A 145 -8.70 -21.20 6.01
C GLU A 145 -10.04 -20.73 5.43
N GLY A 146 -10.16 -20.66 4.10
CA GLY A 146 -11.39 -20.25 3.42
C GLY A 146 -11.70 -18.74 3.53
N ARG A 147 -10.77 -17.93 4.05
CA ARG A 147 -10.89 -16.46 4.10
C ARG A 147 -10.76 -15.82 2.73
N TRP A 148 -9.94 -16.41 1.87
CA TRP A 148 -9.83 -15.98 0.49
C TRP A 148 -10.83 -16.73 -0.38
N THR A 149 -11.76 -16.00 -0.99
CA THR A 149 -12.65 -16.51 -2.04
C THR A 149 -12.37 -15.75 -3.32
N ALA A 150 -12.27 -16.46 -4.44
CA ALA A 150 -12.10 -15.81 -5.73
C ALA A 150 -13.28 -14.85 -5.93
N THR A 151 -13.00 -13.57 -6.18
CA THR A 151 -14.04 -12.62 -6.56
C THR A 151 -14.78 -13.19 -7.76
N LYS A 152 -16.11 -13.31 -7.68
CA LYS A 152 -16.92 -13.61 -8.86
C LYS A 152 -16.55 -12.57 -9.92
N LYS A 153 -16.48 -13.01 -11.18
CA LYS A 153 -16.40 -12.09 -12.33
C LYS A 153 -17.43 -10.99 -12.05
N LEU A 154 -16.97 -9.75 -11.94
CA LEU A 154 -17.89 -8.61 -11.87
C LEU A 154 -18.81 -8.75 -13.08
N ASP A 155 -20.13 -8.75 -12.85
CA ASP A 155 -21.07 -8.56 -13.96
C ASP A 155 -20.67 -7.22 -14.59
N SER A 156 -20.20 -7.28 -15.83
CA SER A 156 -19.78 -6.12 -16.61
C SER A 156 -20.86 -5.04 -16.69
N ASP A 157 -22.09 -5.42 -16.41
CA ASP A 157 -23.29 -4.60 -16.54
C ASP A 157 -23.54 -3.69 -15.32
N ASN A 158 -22.85 -3.92 -14.20
CA ASN A 158 -23.01 -3.15 -12.94
C ASN A 158 -21.74 -2.40 -12.50
N LEU A 159 -20.65 -2.46 -13.28
CA LEU A 159 -19.58 -1.50 -13.13
C LEU A 159 -20.09 -0.20 -13.74
N ASP A 160 -20.14 0.88 -12.95
CA ASP A 160 -20.27 2.23 -13.50
C ASP A 160 -18.96 2.54 -14.24
N THR A 161 -18.81 1.96 -15.43
CA THR A 161 -17.72 2.22 -16.37
C THR A 161 -18.00 3.53 -17.07
N GLN A 162 -18.29 4.61 -16.34
CA GLN A 162 -18.14 5.92 -16.94
C GLN A 162 -16.71 5.95 -17.48
N THR A 163 -16.62 6.04 -18.80
CA THR A 163 -15.35 6.04 -19.49
C THR A 163 -14.62 7.26 -18.96
N SER A 164 -13.51 7.03 -18.26
CA SER A 164 -12.72 8.12 -17.67
C SER A 164 -12.41 9.15 -18.76
N THR A 165 -12.91 10.36 -18.60
CA THR A 165 -12.62 11.50 -19.47
C THR A 165 -11.30 12.17 -19.11
N PHE A 166 -10.58 11.65 -18.11
CA PHE A 166 -9.35 12.23 -17.57
C PHE A 166 -8.32 12.54 -18.66
N PHE A 167 -8.03 11.59 -19.54
CA PHE A 167 -7.04 11.81 -20.62
C PHE A 167 -7.56 12.74 -21.72
N SER A 168 -8.86 12.73 -22.01
CA SER A 168 -9.44 13.66 -22.99
C SER A 168 -9.45 15.10 -22.49
N GLU A 169 -9.74 15.32 -21.21
CA GLU A 169 -9.74 16.64 -20.57
C GLU A 169 -8.33 17.17 -20.40
N LEU A 170 -7.38 16.34 -19.95
CA LEU A 170 -5.97 16.71 -19.81
C LEU A 170 -5.32 17.13 -21.14
N LEU A 171 -5.75 16.53 -22.26
CA LEU A 171 -5.27 16.89 -23.59
C LEU A 171 -5.93 18.17 -24.12
N ALA A 172 -7.19 18.44 -23.77
CA ALA A 172 -7.88 19.67 -24.13
C ALA A 172 -7.25 20.90 -23.44
N ASP A 173 -6.91 20.79 -22.15
CA ASP A 173 -6.28 21.87 -21.38
C ASP A 173 -4.84 22.20 -21.81
N LYS A 174 -4.18 21.31 -22.57
CA LYS A 174 -2.84 21.55 -23.13
C LYS A 174 -2.86 22.11 -24.55
N MET A 175 -4.05 22.28 -25.14
CA MET A 175 -4.24 22.82 -26.49
C MET A 175 -4.78 24.27 -26.52
N GLU A 176 -5.04 24.88 -25.36
CA GLU A 176 -5.19 26.34 -25.16
C GLU A 176 -3.87 26.96 -24.68
#